data_AF-A0A932VGW8-F1
#
_entry.id   AF-A0A932VGW8-F1
#
_cell.length_a   1.000
_cell.length_b   1.000
_cell.length_c   1.000
_cell.angle_alpha   90.00
_cell.angle_beta   90.00
_cell.angle_gamma   90.00
#
_symmetry.space_group_name_H-M   'P 1'
#
loop_
_entity.id
_entity.type
_entity.pdbx_description
1 polymer ?
#
loop_
_entity_poly.entity_id
_entity_poly.type
_entity_poly.pdbx_seq_one_letter_code
_entity_poly.pdbx_strand_id
1 'polypeptide(L)'
;MYFYLFDSFLQESKYRHDLQKIENRLTTLGIQGRQEKMTILKNPLEATAQAIKRGATTIVAIGNDKTMTRILPVVLEHRVTLGCIPLGQPQTIAEFLGIPIGPDACDILSRRVIQNLDVGEADGHFFMLEATVPAAARVTCDSQYTVESTDPQARISISNLRPMTSRVHPNDGRLELVVSAPTRSMFSRHRPSPMSVFPIRKAKI
;
A
#
# COMPACT_ATOMS: atom_id res chain seq x y z
N MET A 1 -11.29 -18.95 0.92
CA MET A 1 -11.92 -18.64 -0.38
C MET A 1 -11.40 -17.30 -0.88
N TYR A 2 -11.05 -17.20 -2.18
CA TYR A 2 -10.59 -15.95 -2.80
C TYR A 2 -11.77 -15.09 -3.28
N PHE A 3 -11.64 -13.78 -3.11
CA PHE A 3 -12.46 -12.77 -3.76
C PHE A 3 -11.58 -11.78 -4.51
N TYR A 4 -11.85 -11.59 -5.80
CA TYR A 4 -11.07 -10.77 -6.71
C TYR A 4 -11.84 -9.47 -7.02
N LEU A 5 -11.31 -8.33 -6.58
CA LEU A 5 -11.88 -7.01 -6.81
C LEU A 5 -11.10 -6.29 -7.91
N PHE A 6 -11.71 -6.14 -9.08
CA PHE A 6 -11.11 -5.44 -10.21
C PHE A 6 -11.48 -3.96 -10.16
N ASP A 7 -10.49 -3.07 -10.19
CA ASP A 7 -10.74 -1.63 -10.23
C ASP A 7 -11.49 -1.22 -11.52
N SER A 8 -12.24 -0.13 -11.41
CA SER A 8 -13.04 0.49 -12.46
C SER A 8 -12.23 0.89 -13.70
N PHE A 9 -11.00 1.38 -13.53
CA PHE A 9 -10.19 1.84 -14.67
C PHE A 9 -9.70 0.68 -15.57
N LEU A 10 -9.79 -0.56 -15.08
CA LEU A 10 -9.38 -1.74 -15.84
C LEU A 10 -10.33 -2.07 -17.01
N GLN A 11 -11.44 -1.33 -17.14
CA GLN A 11 -12.34 -1.44 -18.29
C GLN A 11 -11.75 -0.83 -19.58
N GLU A 12 -10.72 0.00 -19.46
CA GLU A 12 -10.02 0.55 -20.63
C GLU A 12 -9.40 -0.56 -21.49
N SER A 13 -9.47 -0.40 -22.82
CA SER A 13 -9.04 -1.42 -23.79
C SER A 13 -7.58 -1.86 -23.63
N LYS A 14 -6.70 -0.96 -23.15
CA LYS A 14 -5.28 -1.24 -22.92
C LYS A 14 -5.02 -2.38 -21.93
N TYR A 15 -5.94 -2.63 -20.98
CA TYR A 15 -5.78 -3.69 -19.99
C TYR A 15 -6.39 -5.03 -20.43
N ARG A 16 -7.14 -5.07 -21.54
CA ARG A 16 -7.91 -6.25 -21.96
C ARG A 16 -7.04 -7.51 -22.07
N HIS A 17 -5.85 -7.36 -22.66
CA HIS A 17 -4.93 -8.48 -22.85
C HIS A 17 -4.36 -9.00 -21.52
N ASP A 18 -3.95 -8.12 -20.61
CA ASP A 18 -3.42 -8.53 -19.31
C ASP A 18 -4.51 -9.16 -18.44
N LEU A 19 -5.74 -8.62 -18.47
CA LEU A 19 -6.87 -9.20 -17.76
C LEU A 19 -7.19 -10.62 -18.24
N GLN A 20 -7.19 -10.85 -19.55
CA GLN A 20 -7.40 -12.19 -20.11
C GLN A 20 -6.30 -13.16 -19.64
N LYS A 21 -5.04 -12.73 -19.63
CA LYS A 21 -3.92 -13.52 -19.13
C LYS A 21 -4.05 -13.82 -17.64
N ILE A 22 -4.45 -12.84 -16.83
CA ILE A 22 -4.71 -13.01 -15.40
C ILE A 22 -5.82 -14.04 -15.18
N GLU A 23 -6.98 -13.88 -15.81
CA GLU A 23 -8.12 -14.80 -15.66
C GLU A 23 -7.73 -16.25 -16.04
N ASN A 24 -6.98 -16.42 -17.14
CA ASN A 24 -6.44 -17.72 -17.54
C ASN A 24 -5.45 -18.28 -16.52
N ARG A 25 -4.52 -17.45 -16.02
CA ARG A 25 -3.47 -17.89 -15.08
C ARG A 25 -4.07 -18.27 -13.72
N LEU A 26 -5.03 -17.51 -13.20
CA LEU A 26 -5.77 -17.86 -11.98
C LEU A 26 -6.49 -19.21 -12.11
N THR A 27 -7.01 -19.51 -13.31
CA THR A 27 -7.64 -20.79 -13.64
C THR A 27 -6.62 -21.92 -13.64
N THR A 28 -5.53 -21.79 -14.39
CA THR A 28 -4.47 -22.81 -14.48
C THR A 28 -3.85 -23.12 -13.12
N LEU A 29 -3.71 -22.12 -12.26
CA LEU A 29 -3.14 -22.28 -10.91
C LEU A 29 -4.15 -22.83 -9.88
N GLY A 30 -5.41 -23.04 -10.26
CA GLY A 30 -6.44 -23.59 -9.37
C GLY A 30 -6.79 -22.66 -8.19
N ILE A 31 -6.57 -21.35 -8.35
CA ILE A 31 -6.86 -20.33 -7.32
C ILE A 31 -8.08 -19.48 -7.69
N GLN A 32 -8.97 -19.99 -8.54
CA GLN A 32 -10.21 -19.31 -8.88
C GLN A 32 -11.04 -18.92 -7.65
N GLY A 33 -11.84 -17.88 -7.80
CA GLY A 33 -12.67 -17.35 -6.72
C GLY A 33 -13.73 -16.40 -7.27
N ARG A 34 -14.57 -15.88 -6.39
CA ARG A 34 -15.60 -14.93 -6.79
C ARG A 34 -14.96 -13.64 -7.29
N GLN A 35 -15.45 -13.10 -8.41
CA GLN A 35 -14.93 -11.88 -9.01
C GLN A 35 -15.97 -10.77 -8.93
N GLU A 36 -15.52 -9.53 -8.73
CA GLU A 36 -16.35 -8.34 -8.79
C GLU A 36 -15.62 -7.26 -9.57
N LYS A 37 -16.20 -6.85 -10.70
CA LYS A 37 -15.69 -5.75 -11.53
C LYS A 37 -16.35 -4.45 -11.06
N MET A 38 -15.52 -3.52 -10.56
CA MET A 38 -15.99 -2.24 -10.06
C MET A 38 -16.46 -1.34 -11.20
N THR A 39 -17.46 -0.54 -10.89
CA THR A 39 -17.93 0.58 -11.71
C THR A 39 -17.93 1.83 -10.82
N ILE A 40 -18.12 3.01 -11.42
CA ILE A 40 -18.19 4.28 -10.69
C ILE A 40 -19.31 4.27 -9.62
N LEU A 41 -20.35 3.45 -9.82
CA LEU A 41 -21.51 3.35 -8.94
C LEU A 41 -21.35 2.33 -7.80
N LYS A 42 -20.32 1.48 -7.84
CA LYS A 42 -20.10 0.45 -6.83
C LYS A 42 -19.11 0.93 -5.78
N ASN A 43 -19.47 0.77 -4.51
CA ASN A 43 -18.57 1.02 -3.41
C ASN A 43 -17.67 -0.22 -3.16
N PRO A 44 -16.33 -0.12 -3.34
CA PRO A 44 -15.44 -1.25 -3.14
C PRO A 44 -15.36 -1.71 -1.68
N LEU A 45 -15.60 -0.83 -0.70
CA LEU A 45 -15.66 -1.20 0.71
C LEU A 45 -16.85 -2.14 0.97
N GLU A 46 -18.04 -1.76 0.50
CA GLU A 46 -19.24 -2.58 0.64
C GLU A 46 -19.13 -3.92 -0.11
N ALA A 47 -18.61 -3.90 -1.34
CA ALA A 47 -18.41 -5.12 -2.11
C ALA A 47 -17.46 -6.09 -1.38
N THR A 48 -16.37 -5.57 -0.81
CA THR A 48 -15.42 -6.34 -0.03
C THR A 48 -16.05 -6.89 1.26
N ALA A 49 -16.77 -6.05 2.02
CA ALA A 49 -17.43 -6.48 3.25
C ALA A 49 -18.49 -7.57 2.98
N GLN A 50 -19.26 -7.43 1.90
CA GLN A 50 -20.21 -8.47 1.48
C GLN A 50 -19.52 -9.77 1.06
N ALA A 51 -18.35 -9.70 0.41
CA ALA A 51 -17.59 -10.89 0.06
C ALA A 51 -17.09 -11.62 1.32
N ILE A 52 -16.60 -10.88 2.31
CA ILE A 52 -16.15 -11.42 3.60
C ILE A 52 -17.32 -12.07 4.34
N LYS A 53 -18.48 -11.40 4.41
CA LYS A 53 -19.71 -11.99 5.00
C LYS A 53 -20.14 -13.30 4.33
N ARG A 54 -19.79 -13.49 3.06
CA ARG A 54 -20.06 -14.73 2.30
C ARG A 54 -18.90 -15.75 2.39
N GLY A 55 -17.94 -15.55 3.30
CA GLY A 55 -16.86 -16.47 3.59
C GLY A 55 -15.54 -16.22 2.84
N ALA A 56 -15.37 -15.07 2.19
CA ALA A 56 -14.09 -14.71 1.60
C ALA A 56 -13.06 -14.48 2.72
N THR A 57 -11.95 -15.22 2.67
CA THR A 57 -10.84 -15.15 3.64
C THR A 57 -9.61 -14.44 3.06
N THR A 58 -9.59 -14.30 1.73
CA THR A 58 -8.51 -13.64 0.99
C THR A 58 -9.13 -12.71 -0.04
N ILE A 59 -8.86 -11.42 0.11
CA ILE A 59 -9.30 -10.36 -0.81
C ILE A 59 -8.11 -10.02 -1.71
N VAL A 60 -8.28 -10.14 -3.01
CA VAL A 60 -7.26 -9.82 -4.00
C VAL A 60 -7.68 -8.55 -4.74
N ALA A 61 -6.92 -7.47 -4.55
CA ALA A 61 -7.10 -6.23 -5.30
C ALA A 61 -6.38 -6.34 -6.66
N ILE A 62 -7.10 -6.16 -7.76
CA ILE A 62 -6.54 -6.05 -9.10
C ILE A 62 -6.63 -4.59 -9.50
N GLY A 63 -5.49 -3.91 -9.56
CA GLY A 63 -5.41 -2.47 -9.71
C GLY A 63 -4.10 -1.90 -9.17
N ASN A 64 -4.12 -0.63 -8.79
CA ASN A 64 -2.93 0.13 -8.38
C ASN A 64 -2.86 0.31 -6.84
N ASP A 65 -1.88 1.05 -6.34
CA ASP A 65 -1.72 1.29 -4.89
C ASP A 65 -2.99 1.89 -4.25
N LYS A 66 -3.75 2.70 -5.00
CA LYS A 66 -5.00 3.29 -4.51
C LYS A 66 -6.10 2.24 -4.36
N THR A 67 -6.17 1.27 -5.27
CA THR A 67 -7.10 0.13 -5.17
C THR A 67 -6.84 -0.65 -3.88
N MET A 68 -5.57 -0.96 -3.60
CA MET A 68 -5.18 -1.66 -2.37
C MET A 68 -5.52 -0.85 -1.12
N THR A 69 -5.10 0.41 -1.08
CA THR A 69 -5.32 1.30 0.08
C THR A 69 -6.80 1.51 0.36
N ARG A 70 -7.63 1.62 -0.68
CA ARG A 70 -9.07 1.89 -0.56
C ARG A 70 -9.82 0.77 0.18
N ILE A 71 -9.39 -0.48 0.09
CA ILE A 71 -10.09 -1.60 0.75
C ILE A 71 -9.50 -1.96 2.13
N LEU A 72 -8.39 -1.32 2.54
CA LEU A 72 -7.75 -1.57 3.83
C LEU A 72 -8.68 -1.49 5.04
N PRO A 73 -9.58 -0.50 5.19
CA PRO A 73 -10.42 -0.40 6.38
C PRO A 73 -11.18 -1.70 6.66
N VAL A 74 -11.80 -2.27 5.63
CA VAL A 74 -12.61 -3.50 5.71
C VAL A 74 -11.72 -4.73 5.90
N VAL A 75 -10.55 -4.78 5.25
CA VAL A 75 -9.59 -5.87 5.42
C VAL A 75 -9.08 -5.93 6.86
N LEU A 76 -8.71 -4.79 7.43
CA LEU A 76 -8.19 -4.66 8.79
C LEU A 76 -9.26 -4.96 9.84
N GLU A 77 -10.47 -4.41 9.67
CA GLU A 77 -11.61 -4.66 10.55
C GLU A 77 -11.91 -6.16 10.69
N HIS A 78 -11.92 -6.89 9.57
CA HIS A 78 -12.26 -8.32 9.55
C HIS A 78 -11.06 -9.26 9.65
N ARG A 79 -9.82 -8.72 9.70
CA ARG A 79 -8.57 -9.51 9.77
C ARG A 79 -8.46 -10.59 8.69
N VAL A 80 -8.86 -10.27 7.47
CA VAL A 80 -8.71 -11.16 6.30
C VAL A 80 -7.39 -10.89 5.57
N THR A 81 -6.91 -11.85 4.79
CA THR A 81 -5.67 -11.67 4.02
C THR A 81 -5.92 -10.74 2.83
N LEU A 82 -5.04 -9.75 2.63
CA LEU A 82 -4.98 -8.94 1.42
C LEU A 82 -3.91 -9.49 0.46
N GLY A 83 -4.30 -9.77 -0.78
CA GLY A 83 -3.41 -10.00 -1.90
C GLY A 83 -3.58 -8.91 -2.96
N CYS A 84 -2.65 -8.84 -3.91
CA CYS A 84 -2.78 -7.93 -5.03
C CYS A 84 -2.27 -8.53 -6.35
N ILE A 85 -2.84 -8.06 -7.45
CA ILE A 85 -2.36 -8.23 -8.82
C ILE A 85 -2.17 -6.81 -9.37
N PRO A 86 -0.94 -6.27 -9.36
CA PRO A 86 -0.69 -4.87 -9.68
C PRO A 86 -0.96 -4.59 -11.16
N LEU A 87 -1.79 -3.59 -11.45
CA LEU A 87 -2.07 -3.07 -12.79
C LEU A 87 -2.34 -1.56 -12.71
N GLY A 88 -1.83 -0.80 -13.67
CA GLY A 88 -1.94 0.66 -13.66
C GLY A 88 -1.10 1.34 -12.58
N GLN A 89 -0.81 2.63 -12.74
CA GLN A 89 0.05 3.40 -11.83
C GLN A 89 -0.77 4.14 -10.75
N PRO A 90 -0.20 4.40 -9.55
CA PRO A 90 1.13 4.02 -9.08
C PRO A 90 1.22 2.56 -8.55
N GLN A 91 2.42 1.97 -8.53
CA GLN A 91 2.66 0.56 -8.15
C GLN A 91 3.74 0.39 -7.08
N THR A 92 3.95 1.43 -6.27
CA THR A 92 5.04 1.46 -5.29
C THR A 92 4.90 0.35 -4.24
N ILE A 93 3.66 0.02 -3.84
CA ILE A 93 3.43 -1.03 -2.83
C ILE A 93 3.89 -2.37 -3.39
N ALA A 94 3.53 -2.66 -4.65
CA ALA A 94 3.92 -3.90 -5.32
C ALA A 94 5.45 -3.99 -5.50
N GLU A 95 6.07 -2.90 -5.94
CA GLU A 95 7.53 -2.81 -6.10
C GLU A 95 8.26 -3.07 -4.77
N PHE A 96 7.80 -2.48 -3.68
CA PHE A 96 8.38 -2.71 -2.35
C PHE A 96 8.24 -4.17 -1.92
N LEU A 97 7.09 -4.79 -2.15
CA LEU A 97 6.82 -6.17 -1.76
C LEU A 97 7.43 -7.20 -2.72
N GLY A 98 8.11 -6.76 -3.79
CA GLY A 98 8.68 -7.65 -4.81
C GLY A 98 7.62 -8.39 -5.63
N ILE A 99 6.42 -7.81 -5.77
CA ILE A 99 5.32 -8.40 -6.53
C ILE A 99 5.43 -7.91 -7.99
N PRO A 100 5.55 -8.82 -8.97
CA PRO A 100 5.63 -8.43 -10.38
C PRO A 100 4.31 -7.81 -10.85
N ILE A 101 4.38 -7.00 -11.89
CA ILE A 101 3.22 -6.30 -12.45
C ILE A 101 2.48 -7.22 -13.42
N GLY A 102 1.15 -7.24 -13.36
CA GLY A 102 0.31 -7.96 -14.30
C GLY A 102 0.22 -9.48 -14.04
N PRO A 103 0.12 -10.31 -15.08
CA PRO A 103 -0.22 -11.74 -14.96
C PRO A 103 0.71 -12.56 -14.06
N ASP A 104 2.00 -12.22 -14.02
CA ASP A 104 3.00 -12.96 -13.24
C ASP A 104 2.77 -12.84 -11.72
N ALA A 105 2.01 -11.83 -11.27
CA ALA A 105 1.61 -11.71 -9.86
C ALA A 105 0.74 -12.89 -9.40
N CYS A 106 0.06 -13.57 -10.32
CA CYS A 106 -0.75 -14.76 -10.01
C CYS A 106 0.13 -15.89 -9.45
N ASP A 107 1.39 -16.00 -9.89
CA ASP A 107 2.33 -17.01 -9.38
C ASP A 107 2.81 -16.70 -7.97
N ILE A 108 2.86 -15.41 -7.60
CA ILE A 108 3.13 -15.02 -6.21
C ILE A 108 1.93 -15.41 -5.33
N LEU A 109 0.71 -15.09 -5.78
CA LEU A 109 -0.52 -15.43 -5.05
C LEU A 109 -0.70 -16.95 -4.84
N SER A 110 -0.34 -17.77 -5.82
CA SER A 110 -0.49 -19.23 -5.73
C SER A 110 0.44 -19.88 -4.70
N ARG A 111 1.55 -19.22 -4.35
CA ARG A 111 2.47 -19.69 -3.30
C ARG A 111 1.90 -19.58 -1.90
N ARG A 112 0.85 -18.76 -1.69
CA ARG A 112 0.17 -18.57 -0.39
C ARG A 112 1.12 -18.19 0.75
N VAL A 113 2.19 -17.46 0.44
CA VAL A 113 3.09 -16.90 1.45
C VAL A 113 2.41 -15.67 2.04
N ILE A 114 2.07 -15.76 3.33
CA ILE A 114 1.42 -14.67 4.07
C ILE A 114 2.45 -14.01 4.97
N GLN A 115 2.48 -12.67 4.94
CA GLN A 115 3.28 -11.86 5.84
C GLN A 115 2.36 -10.87 6.56
N ASN A 116 2.68 -10.58 7.82
CA ASN A 116 2.05 -9.49 8.55
C ASN A 116 2.77 -8.20 8.17
N LEU A 117 2.00 -7.19 7.79
CA LEU A 117 2.50 -5.86 7.51
C LEU A 117 1.83 -4.85 8.43
N ASP A 118 2.63 -3.94 8.96
CA ASP A 118 2.15 -2.77 9.68
C ASP A 118 1.44 -1.83 8.71
N VAL A 119 0.46 -1.10 9.23
CA VAL A 119 -0.33 -0.10 8.47
C VAL A 119 -0.43 1.14 9.34
N GLY A 120 -0.18 2.30 8.73
CA GLY A 120 -0.35 3.57 9.41
C GLY A 120 -1.79 4.05 9.39
N GLU A 121 -2.19 4.76 10.44
CA GLU A 121 -3.50 5.41 10.54
C GLU A 121 -3.31 6.88 10.90
N ALA A 122 -3.97 7.77 10.16
CA ALA A 122 -4.03 9.20 10.43
C ALA A 122 -5.47 9.68 10.28
N ASP A 123 -6.04 10.26 11.33
CA ASP A 123 -7.42 10.76 11.37
C ASP A 123 -8.46 9.75 10.80
N GLY A 124 -8.35 8.47 11.20
CA GLY A 124 -9.22 7.39 10.74
C GLY A 124 -8.98 6.92 9.30
N HIS A 125 -7.96 7.44 8.62
CA HIS A 125 -7.56 7.02 7.28
C HIS A 125 -6.29 6.18 7.32
N PHE A 126 -6.34 5.01 6.70
CA PHE A 126 -5.20 4.10 6.65
C PHE A 126 -4.27 4.39 5.47
N PHE A 127 -2.97 4.18 5.66
CA PHE A 127 -1.96 4.28 4.62
C PHE A 127 -0.92 3.16 4.75
N MET A 128 -0.43 2.68 3.61
CA MET A 128 0.67 1.70 3.58
C MET A 128 2.02 2.34 3.23
N LEU A 129 2.06 3.47 2.52
CA LEU A 129 3.32 4.05 2.04
C LEU A 129 3.89 5.07 3.02
N GLU A 130 3.25 6.24 3.09
CA GLU A 130 3.65 7.38 3.91
C GLU A 130 2.49 8.36 4.09
N ALA A 131 2.53 9.14 5.17
CA ALA A 131 1.73 10.33 5.41
C ALA A 131 2.68 11.53 5.59
N THR A 132 2.49 12.60 4.82
CA THR A 132 3.32 13.81 4.92
C THR A 132 2.71 14.77 5.93
N VAL A 133 3.55 15.36 6.77
CA VAL A 133 3.14 16.40 7.74
C VAL A 133 3.66 17.77 7.28
N PRO A 134 3.06 18.88 7.74
CA PRO A 134 3.53 20.22 7.38
C PRO A 134 5.01 20.44 7.73
N ALA A 135 5.76 21.15 6.87
CA ALA A 135 7.22 21.29 6.97
C ALA A 135 7.73 21.92 8.29
N ALA A 136 6.92 22.77 8.92
CA ALA A 136 7.22 23.43 10.19
C ALA A 136 6.48 22.79 11.39
N ALA A 137 5.95 21.59 11.21
CA ALA A 137 5.20 20.92 12.26
C ALA A 137 6.13 20.42 13.38
N ARG A 138 5.62 20.50 14.61
CA ARG A 138 6.22 19.89 15.78
C ARG A 138 5.58 18.52 16.00
N VAL A 139 6.34 17.45 15.81
CA VAL A 139 5.82 16.09 15.95
C VAL A 139 6.22 15.52 17.30
N THR A 140 5.25 15.30 18.18
CA THR A 140 5.44 14.58 19.45
C THR A 140 5.36 13.08 19.20
N CYS A 141 6.45 12.37 19.45
CA CYS A 141 6.62 10.95 19.19
C CYS A 141 6.47 10.14 20.48
N ASP A 142 5.56 9.15 20.47
CA ASP A 142 5.31 8.20 21.57
C ASP A 142 5.08 8.86 22.95
N SER A 143 4.70 10.15 22.97
CA SER A 143 4.62 10.99 24.17
C SER A 143 5.94 11.08 24.97
N GLN A 144 7.07 10.82 24.33
CA GLN A 144 8.40 10.76 24.97
C GLN A 144 9.33 11.87 24.50
N TYR A 145 9.33 12.18 23.20
CA TYR A 145 10.21 13.19 22.62
C TYR A 145 9.50 13.92 21.49
N THR A 146 10.09 15.04 21.09
CA THR A 146 9.54 15.92 20.08
C THR A 146 10.57 16.15 18.99
N VAL A 147 10.14 16.02 17.74
CA VAL A 147 10.94 16.27 16.54
C VAL A 147 10.40 17.51 15.84
N GLU A 148 11.31 18.44 15.54
CA GLU A 148 11.04 19.66 14.79
C GLU A 148 12.24 19.90 13.85
N SER A 149 11.96 20.37 12.64
CA SER A 149 13.04 20.73 11.69
C SER A 149 13.40 22.20 11.85
N THR A 150 14.69 22.51 11.94
CA THR A 150 15.19 23.88 11.86
C THR A 150 15.26 24.41 10.42
N ASP A 151 15.16 23.52 9.42
CA ASP A 151 15.07 23.90 8.01
C ASP A 151 13.58 24.00 7.61
N PRO A 152 13.08 25.19 7.25
CA PRO A 152 11.69 25.40 6.85
C PRO A 152 11.32 24.69 5.54
N GLN A 153 12.31 24.23 4.77
CA GLN A 153 12.11 23.48 3.53
C GLN A 153 12.21 21.96 3.73
N ALA A 154 12.45 21.49 4.95
CA ALA A 154 12.51 20.06 5.21
C ALA A 154 11.15 19.40 4.98
N ARG A 155 11.19 18.17 4.47
CA ARG A 155 10.02 17.30 4.41
C ARG A 155 10.01 16.42 5.64
N ILE A 156 8.90 16.44 6.36
CA ILE A 156 8.62 15.54 7.48
C ILE A 156 7.50 14.59 7.04
N SER A 157 7.71 13.28 7.22
CA SER A 157 6.71 12.26 6.89
C SER A 157 6.72 11.13 7.90
N ILE A 158 5.56 10.54 8.14
CA ILE A 158 5.41 9.27 8.84
C ILE A 158 5.33 8.19 7.77
N SER A 159 6.19 7.21 7.86
CA SER A 159 6.59 6.34 6.78
C SER A 159 6.39 4.88 7.19
N ASN A 160 6.10 4.00 6.22
CA ASN A 160 5.91 2.56 6.48
C ASN A 160 6.53 1.67 5.38
N LEU A 161 6.24 1.93 4.11
CA LEU A 161 6.90 1.22 2.98
C LEU A 161 7.82 2.17 2.18
N ARG A 162 7.92 3.43 2.61
CA ARG A 162 8.83 4.43 2.05
C ARG A 162 9.56 5.15 3.17
N PRO A 163 10.75 5.72 2.92
CA PRO A 163 11.56 5.54 1.72
C PRO A 163 12.06 4.09 1.63
N MET A 164 12.31 3.59 0.41
CA MET A 164 12.82 2.23 0.18
C MET A 164 14.29 2.13 0.64
N THR A 165 14.51 2.14 1.94
CA THR A 165 15.82 2.08 2.58
C THR A 165 15.85 0.86 3.48
N SER A 166 17.05 0.35 3.79
CA SER A 166 17.23 -0.77 4.72
C SER A 166 16.80 -0.47 6.17
N ARG A 167 16.32 0.75 6.45
CA ARG A 167 15.91 1.22 7.77
C ARG A 167 14.41 1.14 8.01
N VAL A 168 13.65 0.70 7.02
CA VAL A 168 12.20 0.58 7.10
C VAL A 168 11.83 -0.88 7.29
N HIS A 169 11.12 -1.17 8.38
CA HIS A 169 10.75 -2.53 8.77
C HIS A 169 9.22 -2.61 8.94
N PRO A 170 8.46 -2.87 7.87
CA PRO A 170 7.00 -2.79 7.89
C PRO A 170 6.34 -3.98 8.61
N ASN A 171 7.03 -4.61 9.56
CA ASN A 171 6.57 -5.78 10.29
C ASN A 171 7.12 -5.85 11.73
N ASP A 172 7.60 -4.73 12.28
CA ASP A 172 8.15 -4.63 13.64
C ASP A 172 7.18 -3.96 14.64
N GLY A 173 5.98 -3.59 14.18
CA GLY A 173 4.96 -2.90 14.94
C GLY A 173 5.20 -1.39 15.08
N ARG A 174 6.08 -0.80 14.27
CA ARG A 174 6.43 0.62 14.28
C ARG A 174 6.32 1.21 12.88
N LEU A 175 6.27 2.52 12.85
CA LEU A 175 6.40 3.36 11.67
C LEU A 175 7.65 4.23 11.84
N GLU A 176 8.06 4.89 10.77
CA GLU A 176 9.25 5.72 10.78
C GLU A 176 8.87 7.19 10.60
N LEU A 177 9.19 8.04 11.57
CA LEU A 177 9.21 9.48 11.33
C LEU A 177 10.50 9.80 10.55
N VAL A 178 10.34 10.29 9.33
CA VAL A 178 11.42 10.65 8.43
C VAL A 178 11.46 12.16 8.26
N VAL A 179 12.59 12.77 8.59
CA VAL A 179 12.91 14.18 8.31
C VAL A 179 13.99 14.22 7.26
N SER A 180 13.69 14.77 6.10
CA SER A 180 14.61 14.85 4.96
C SER A 180 14.80 16.28 4.49
N ALA A 181 16.04 16.64 4.19
CA ALA A 181 16.37 17.93 3.60
C ALA A 181 15.83 18.03 2.16
N PRO A 182 15.45 19.23 1.69
CA PRO A 182 15.01 19.44 0.32
C PRO A 182 16.09 18.98 -0.67
N THR A 183 15.67 18.33 -1.75
CA THR A 183 16.58 17.84 -2.79
C THR A 183 17.18 19.02 -3.55
N ARG A 184 18.39 19.45 -3.18
CA ARG A 184 19.12 20.54 -3.85
C ARG A 184 20.08 19.96 -4.90
N SER A 185 19.62 19.66 -6.11
CA SER A 185 20.54 19.45 -7.25
C SER A 185 19.87 19.62 -8.61
N MET A 186 20.36 20.60 -9.39
CA MET A 186 20.17 20.65 -10.86
C MET A 186 21.42 20.22 -11.65
N PHE A 187 22.59 20.02 -11.00
CA PHE A 187 23.86 19.87 -11.73
C PHE A 187 24.94 18.97 -11.07
N SER A 188 24.60 18.12 -10.08
CA SER A 188 25.61 17.23 -9.49
C SER A 188 25.04 15.87 -9.10
N ARG A 189 25.89 14.84 -9.26
CA ARG A 189 25.69 13.41 -8.95
C ARG A 189 24.65 13.19 -7.84
N HIS A 190 23.71 12.28 -8.08
CA HIS A 190 22.65 11.84 -7.18
C HIS A 190 23.22 11.33 -5.83
N ARG A 191 23.59 12.25 -4.94
CA ARG A 191 23.78 11.91 -3.53
C ARG A 191 22.41 11.95 -2.87
N PRO A 192 21.98 10.87 -2.18
CA PRO A 192 20.73 10.90 -1.45
C PRO A 192 20.76 12.04 -0.43
N SER A 193 19.66 12.81 -0.35
CA SER A 193 19.53 13.87 0.64
C SER A 193 19.74 13.29 2.05
N PRO A 194 20.42 14.01 2.95
CA PRO A 194 20.54 13.58 4.34
C PRO A 194 19.14 13.44 4.95
N MET A 195 18.92 12.33 5.66
CA MET A 195 17.66 12.00 6.31
C MET A 195 17.89 11.56 7.75
N SER A 196 17.04 12.03 8.65
CA SER A 196 16.91 11.53 10.01
C SER A 196 15.69 10.62 10.08
N VAL A 197 15.82 9.47 10.71
CA VAL A 197 14.79 8.45 10.80
C VAL A 197 14.60 8.06 12.25
N PHE A 198 13.37 8.15 12.75
CA PHE A 198 13.01 7.86 14.13
C PHE A 198 11.89 6.81 14.16
N PRO A 199 12.11 5.62 14.73
CA PRO A 199 11.06 4.61 14.84
C PRO A 199 10.06 5.01 15.92
N ILE A 200 8.76 5.01 15.58
CA ILE A 200 7.65 5.50 16.41
C ILE A 200 6.44 4.57 16.33
N ARG A 201 5.59 4.58 17.36
CA ARG A 201 4.26 3.92 17.32
C ARG A 201 3.13 4.92 17.20
N LYS A 202 3.31 6.11 17.76
CA LYS A 202 2.33 7.20 17.73
C LYS A 202 3.02 8.52 17.46
N ALA A 203 2.39 9.33 16.63
CA ALA A 203 2.76 10.72 16.41
C ALA A 203 1.56 11.60 16.73
N LYS A 204 1.82 12.72 17.41
CA LYS A 204 0.87 13.81 17.57
C LYS A 204 1.48 15.07 16.96
N ILE A 205 0.74 15.68 16.04
CA ILE A 205 1.11 16.92 15.34
C ILE A 205 0.41 18.09 16.04
#